data_AF-A0ABD2SSZ2-F1
#
_entry.id   AF-A0ABD2SSZ2-F1
#
_cell.length_a   1.000
_cell.length_b   1.000
_cell.length_c   1.000
_cell.angle_alpha   90.00
_cell.angle_beta   90.00
_cell.angle_gamma   90.00
#
_symmetry.space_group_name_H-M   'P 1'
#
loop_
_entity.id
_entity.type
_entity.pdbx_description
1 polymer ?
#
loop_
_entity_poly.entity_id
_entity_poly.type
_entity_poly.pdbx_seq_one_letter_code
_entity_poly.pdbx_strand_id
1 'polypeptide(L)'
;MTPCIVFAGPVGLGFGYMIAKGENVFPAISPTLSSLLLIASCLFYSYSRQSDAFCSGGILLSCGASLGVVIQWIIQVLLLRGTWHEVISESWTDELKSEDIYDLFSILVPAIFNSGLAQIASFTDLCFASHFAGAAAGLSYAFLLVMAPLGLLSSIVILPLLPTFSGLIKTESWPTLVEKINRGVLLCMVVLLPIISVMSSLADPIIRVLFE
;
A
#
# COMPACT_ATOMS: atom_id res chain seq x y z
N MET A 1 10.74 -12.76 7.93
CA MET A 1 9.98 -12.00 6.90
C MET A 1 10.03 -12.60 5.50
N THR A 2 10.93 -13.54 5.19
CA THR A 2 11.00 -14.26 3.89
C THR A 2 9.67 -14.86 3.39
N PRO A 3 8.77 -15.38 4.25
CA PRO A 3 7.46 -15.86 3.79
C PRO A 3 6.59 -14.77 3.17
N CYS A 4 6.72 -13.52 3.64
CA CYS A 4 5.88 -12.41 3.18
C CYS A 4 6.06 -12.11 1.69
N ILE A 5 7.26 -12.34 1.14
CA ILE A 5 7.56 -12.08 -0.28
C ILE A 5 6.77 -13.03 -1.19
N VAL A 6 6.67 -14.31 -0.81
CA VAL A 6 5.96 -15.33 -1.59
C VAL A 6 4.46 -15.03 -1.64
N PHE A 7 3.89 -14.59 -0.52
CA PHE A 7 2.46 -14.30 -0.43
C PHE A 7 2.06 -12.91 -0.91
N ALA A 8 2.99 -11.95 -0.99
CA ALA A 8 2.71 -10.59 -1.45
C ALA A 8 2.21 -10.52 -2.90
N GLY A 9 2.78 -11.34 -3.80
CA GLY A 9 2.35 -11.40 -5.22
C GLY A 9 0.90 -11.86 -5.39
N PRO A 10 0.53 -13.05 -4.89
CA PRO A 10 -0.85 -13.54 -4.92
C PRO A 10 -1.83 -12.58 -4.25
N VAL A 11 -1.43 -11.97 -3.13
CA VAL A 11 -2.25 -10.99 -2.41
C VAL A 11 -2.50 -9.75 -3.26
N GLY A 12 -1.46 -9.19 -3.88
CA GLY A 12 -1.57 -8.03 -4.77
C GLY A 12 -2.47 -8.29 -5.98
N LEU A 13 -2.36 -9.47 -6.61
CA LEU A 13 -3.18 -9.83 -7.77
C LEU A 13 -4.68 -9.88 -7.45
N GLY A 14 -5.08 -10.53 -6.36
CA GLY A 14 -6.50 -10.58 -6.03
C GLY A 14 -7.05 -9.25 -5.52
N PHE A 15 -6.24 -8.38 -4.90
CA PHE A 15 -6.65 -6.99 -4.66
C PHE A 15 -6.88 -6.24 -5.98
N GLY A 16 -5.98 -6.37 -6.95
CA GLY A 16 -6.15 -5.78 -8.28
C GLY A 16 -7.44 -6.22 -8.96
N TYR A 17 -7.75 -7.52 -8.91
CA TYR A 17 -8.99 -8.08 -9.46
C TYR A 17 -10.26 -7.55 -8.77
N MET A 18 -10.29 -7.54 -7.44
CA MET A 18 -11.45 -7.05 -6.68
C MET A 18 -11.69 -5.54 -6.90
N ILE A 19 -10.62 -4.75 -6.98
CA ILE A 19 -10.69 -3.32 -7.31
C ILE A 19 -11.23 -3.12 -8.73
N ALA A 20 -10.79 -3.94 -9.70
CA ALA A 20 -11.29 -3.88 -11.08
C ALA A 20 -12.79 -4.23 -11.18
N LYS A 21 -13.29 -5.14 -10.34
CA LYS A 21 -14.73 -5.46 -10.23
C LYS A 21 -15.55 -4.41 -9.46
N GLY A 22 -14.91 -3.41 -8.83
CA GLY A 22 -15.57 -2.38 -8.05
C GLY A 22 -15.93 -2.77 -6.61
N GLU A 23 -15.52 -3.96 -6.15
CA GLU A 23 -15.73 -4.41 -4.78
C GLU A 23 -14.59 -3.93 -3.86
N ASN A 24 -14.58 -2.62 -3.55
CA ASN A 24 -13.47 -1.98 -2.84
C ASN A 24 -13.42 -2.24 -1.32
N VAL A 25 -14.50 -2.75 -0.73
CA VAL A 25 -14.63 -2.88 0.74
C VAL A 25 -13.75 -3.99 1.30
N PHE A 26 -13.76 -5.17 0.66
CA PHE A 26 -13.00 -6.33 1.15
C PHE A 26 -11.47 -6.16 1.02
N PRO A 27 -10.94 -5.64 -0.11
CA PRO A 27 -9.52 -5.30 -0.22
C PRO A 27 -9.06 -4.26 0.79
N ALA A 28 -9.93 -3.30 1.15
CA ALA A 28 -9.59 -2.25 2.11
C ALA A 28 -9.51 -2.76 3.56
N ILE A 29 -10.35 -3.72 3.95
CA ILE A 29 -10.36 -4.28 5.32
C ILE A 29 -9.17 -5.22 5.54
N SER A 30 -8.76 -5.97 4.52
CA SER A 30 -7.76 -7.03 4.63
C SER A 30 -6.39 -6.57 5.21
N PRO A 31 -5.79 -5.43 4.79
CA PRO A 31 -4.56 -4.90 5.40
C PRO A 31 -4.70 -4.47 6.86
N THR A 32 -5.89 -4.05 7.28
CA THR A 32 -6.12 -3.62 8.67
C THR A 32 -6.03 -4.79 9.64
N LEU A 33 -6.46 -5.98 9.21
CA LEU A 33 -6.41 -7.21 10.00
C LEU A 33 -4.97 -7.69 10.21
N SER A 34 -4.14 -7.63 9.15
CA SER A 34 -2.71 -7.91 9.24
C SER A 34 -1.99 -6.93 10.19
N SER A 35 -2.34 -5.65 10.11
CA SER A 35 -1.83 -4.62 11.03
C SER A 35 -2.25 -4.89 12.49
N LEU A 36 -3.49 -5.31 12.72
CA LEU A 36 -4.02 -5.64 14.05
C LEU A 36 -3.25 -6.82 14.68
N LEU A 37 -2.93 -7.85 13.89
CA LEU A 37 -2.15 -9.01 14.34
C LEU A 37 -0.70 -8.63 14.69
N LEU A 38 -0.11 -7.71 13.93
CA LEU A 38 1.23 -7.19 14.22
C LEU A 38 1.22 -6.41 15.55
N ILE A 39 0.22 -5.55 15.76
CA ILE A 39 0.02 -4.82 17.03
C ILE A 39 -0.21 -5.79 18.19
N ALA A 40 -1.07 -6.81 18.02
CA ALA A 40 -1.33 -7.83 19.03
C ALA A 40 -0.06 -8.61 19.41
N SER A 41 0.78 -8.94 18.42
CA SER A 41 2.07 -9.60 18.64
C SER A 41 3.04 -8.70 19.43
N CYS A 42 3.02 -7.40 19.18
CA CYS A 42 3.81 -6.42 19.93
C CYS A 42 3.33 -6.29 21.40
N LEU A 43 2.00 -6.24 21.61
CA LEU A 43 1.41 -6.20 22.96
C LEU A 43 1.71 -7.49 23.75
N PHE A 44 1.61 -8.65 23.09
CA PHE A 44 1.96 -9.94 23.69
C PHE A 44 3.44 -9.99 24.09
N TYR A 45 4.34 -9.43 23.26
CA TYR A 45 5.76 -9.28 23.61
C TYR A 45 5.95 -8.42 24.87
N SER A 46 5.30 -7.24 24.90
CA SER A 46 5.41 -6.30 26.02
C SER A 46 4.94 -6.92 27.33
N TYR A 47 3.84 -7.69 27.29
CA TYR A 47 3.32 -8.44 28.44
C TYR A 47 4.23 -9.60 28.87
N SER A 48 4.78 -10.35 27.90
CA SER A 48 5.70 -11.47 28.19
C SER A 48 7.06 -11.03 28.72
N ARG A 49 7.45 -9.76 28.52
CA ARG A 49 8.71 -9.18 29.03
C ARG A 49 8.72 -9.05 30.57
N GLN A 50 7.55 -9.09 31.20
CA GLN A 50 7.41 -9.08 32.66
C GLN A 50 7.74 -10.45 33.31
N SER A 51 7.89 -11.50 32.49
CA SER A 51 8.10 -12.89 32.92
C SER A 51 9.30 -13.51 32.21
N ASP A 52 10.52 -13.00 32.44
CA ASP A 52 11.84 -13.61 32.12
C ASP A 52 11.93 -14.53 30.87
N ALA A 53 11.30 -14.14 29.76
CA ALA A 53 11.41 -14.86 28.50
C ALA A 53 12.38 -14.12 27.59
N PHE A 54 13.62 -14.62 27.53
CA PHE A 54 14.73 -14.24 26.65
C PHE A 54 14.44 -14.49 25.14
N CYS A 55 13.22 -14.20 24.66
CA CYS A 55 12.94 -14.28 23.23
C CYS A 55 13.22 -12.91 22.61
N SER A 56 14.14 -12.84 21.65
CA SER A 56 14.49 -11.57 21.00
C SER A 56 13.23 -10.98 20.34
N GLY A 57 12.87 -9.73 20.67
CA GLY A 57 11.65 -9.10 20.18
C GLY A 57 11.51 -9.12 18.64
N GLY A 58 12.63 -9.17 17.92
CA GLY A 58 12.65 -9.29 16.47
C GLY A 58 12.05 -10.60 15.94
N ILE A 59 12.21 -11.72 16.64
CA ILE A 59 11.66 -13.02 16.22
C ILE A 59 10.14 -13.01 16.36
N LEU A 60 9.62 -12.48 17.48
CA LEU A 60 8.18 -12.42 17.72
C LEU A 60 7.48 -11.45 16.75
N LEU A 61 8.09 -10.28 16.50
CA LEU A 61 7.59 -9.33 15.51
C LEU A 61 7.59 -9.92 14.09
N SER A 62 8.66 -10.63 13.71
CA SER A 62 8.70 -11.31 12.40
C SER A 62 7.66 -12.44 12.33
N CYS A 63 7.39 -13.15 13.43
CA CYS A 63 6.37 -14.19 13.48
C CYS A 63 4.97 -13.59 13.30
N GLY A 64 4.65 -12.54 14.05
CA GLY A 64 3.40 -11.80 13.94
C GLY A 64 3.15 -11.25 12.54
N ALA A 65 4.15 -10.61 11.92
CA ALA A 65 4.05 -10.12 10.56
C ALA A 65 3.85 -11.24 9.54
N SER A 66 4.54 -12.38 9.70
CA SER A 66 4.37 -13.53 8.81
C SER A 66 2.98 -14.17 8.93
N LEU A 67 2.47 -14.32 10.15
CA LEU A 67 1.11 -14.82 10.40
C LEU A 67 0.06 -13.87 9.85
N GLY A 68 0.26 -12.55 10.02
CA GLY A 68 -0.61 -11.51 9.45
C GLY A 68 -0.77 -11.66 7.94
N VAL A 69 0.34 -11.81 7.22
CA VAL A 69 0.33 -12.00 5.76
C VAL A 69 -0.29 -13.34 5.35
N VAL A 70 -0.03 -14.42 6.10
CA VAL A 70 -0.64 -15.74 5.81
C VAL A 70 -2.15 -15.68 6.00
N ILE A 71 -2.64 -15.07 7.07
CA ILE A 71 -4.08 -14.88 7.32
C ILE A 71 -4.70 -14.00 6.23
N GLN A 72 -3.99 -12.92 5.83
CA GLN A 72 -4.42 -12.06 4.74
C GLN A 72 -4.60 -12.84 3.43
N TRP A 73 -3.65 -13.72 3.11
CA TRP A 73 -3.73 -14.61 1.96
C TRP A 73 -4.87 -15.63 2.08
N ILE A 74 -5.07 -16.25 3.25
CA ILE A 74 -6.17 -17.20 3.50
C ILE A 74 -7.53 -16.54 3.29
N ILE A 75 -7.75 -15.36 3.88
CA ILE A 75 -8.99 -14.59 3.72
C ILE A 75 -9.24 -14.31 2.25
N GLN A 76 -8.20 -13.89 1.52
CA GLN A 76 -8.29 -13.60 0.11
C GLN A 76 -8.62 -14.85 -0.73
N VAL A 77 -7.97 -15.99 -0.47
CA VAL A 77 -8.30 -17.26 -1.14
C VAL A 77 -9.75 -17.65 -0.87
N LEU A 78 -10.24 -17.49 0.37
CA LEU A 78 -11.62 -17.79 0.73
C LEU A 78 -12.62 -16.87 0.02
N LEU A 79 -12.32 -15.58 -0.07
CA LEU A 79 -13.16 -14.59 -0.75
C LEU A 79 -13.20 -14.85 -2.26
N LEU A 80 -12.04 -15.11 -2.86
CA LEU A 80 -12.01 -15.47 -4.27
C LEU A 80 -12.76 -16.78 -4.47
N ARG A 81 -12.67 -17.80 -3.61
CA ARG A 81 -13.28 -19.14 -3.82
C ARG A 81 -14.75 -19.11 -4.26
N GLY A 82 -15.54 -18.13 -3.81
CA GLY A 82 -16.93 -17.93 -4.25
C GLY A 82 -17.08 -17.47 -5.72
N THR A 83 -16.06 -16.86 -6.30
CA THR A 83 -15.97 -16.33 -7.68
C THR A 83 -15.00 -17.12 -8.57
N TRP A 84 -14.42 -18.24 -8.10
CA TRP A 84 -13.48 -19.06 -8.91
C TRP A 84 -14.11 -19.62 -10.18
N HIS A 85 -15.44 -19.84 -10.20
CA HIS A 85 -16.15 -20.27 -11.40
C HIS A 85 -16.17 -19.21 -12.52
N GLU A 86 -15.97 -17.93 -12.21
CA GLU A 86 -15.87 -16.86 -13.23
C GLU A 86 -14.43 -16.54 -13.63
N VAL A 87 -13.46 -16.79 -12.73
CA VAL A 87 -12.03 -16.52 -12.95
C VAL A 87 -11.32 -17.68 -13.65
N ILE A 88 -11.80 -18.90 -13.44
CA ILE A 88 -11.25 -20.13 -14.01
C ILE A 88 -12.29 -20.68 -14.97
N SER A 89 -12.47 -19.98 -16.09
CA SER A 89 -13.01 -20.63 -17.28
C SER A 89 -11.98 -21.66 -17.75
N GLU A 90 -12.45 -22.81 -18.23
CA GLU A 90 -11.73 -24.09 -18.37
C GLU A 90 -10.56 -24.13 -19.39
N SER A 91 -10.05 -22.99 -19.89
CA SER A 91 -9.07 -22.94 -20.99
C SER A 91 -7.76 -22.20 -20.67
N TRP A 92 -7.13 -22.53 -19.54
CA TRP A 92 -5.80 -22.01 -19.17
C TRP A 92 -4.69 -22.21 -20.22
N THR A 93 -4.87 -23.11 -21.19
CA THR A 93 -3.85 -23.48 -22.18
C THR A 93 -3.90 -22.69 -23.48
N ASP A 94 -5.06 -22.14 -23.87
CA ASP A 94 -5.21 -21.41 -25.15
C ASP A 94 -5.27 -19.88 -24.96
N GLU A 95 -5.75 -19.38 -23.82
CA GLU A 95 -5.78 -17.95 -23.48
C GLU A 95 -4.40 -17.39 -23.11
N LEU A 96 -3.42 -18.23 -22.78
CA LEU A 96 -2.05 -17.77 -22.47
C LEU A 96 -1.31 -17.15 -23.68
N LYS A 97 -1.92 -17.25 -24.86
CA LYS A 97 -1.40 -16.77 -26.15
C LYS A 97 -2.23 -15.63 -26.74
N SER A 98 -3.26 -15.15 -26.04
CA SER A 98 -4.14 -14.09 -26.55
C SER A 98 -3.47 -12.71 -26.49
N GLU A 99 -3.92 -11.82 -27.36
CA GLU A 99 -3.49 -10.42 -27.48
C GLU A 99 -3.61 -9.67 -26.12
N ASP A 100 -4.53 -10.10 -25.26
CA ASP A 100 -4.80 -9.52 -23.93
C ASP A 100 -3.61 -9.61 -22.96
N ILE A 101 -2.79 -10.67 -23.07
CA ILE A 101 -1.62 -10.83 -22.21
C ILE A 101 -0.52 -9.86 -22.63
N TYR A 102 -0.40 -9.60 -23.94
CA TYR A 102 0.55 -8.62 -24.43
C TYR A 102 0.15 -7.21 -23.97
N ASP A 103 -1.13 -6.87 -24.01
CA ASP A 103 -1.65 -5.60 -23.48
C ASP A 103 -1.44 -5.48 -21.97
N LEU A 104 -1.69 -6.56 -21.22
CA LEU A 104 -1.38 -6.62 -19.79
C LEU A 104 0.10 -6.35 -19.54
N PHE A 105 1.00 -7.04 -20.25
CA PHE A 105 2.45 -6.85 -20.09
C PHE A 105 2.91 -5.46 -20.52
N SER A 106 2.32 -4.89 -21.57
CA SER A 106 2.60 -3.54 -22.05
C SER A 106 2.32 -2.46 -20.98
N ILE A 107 1.31 -2.69 -20.13
CA ILE A 107 0.99 -1.80 -19.00
C ILE A 107 1.81 -2.19 -17.75
N LEU A 108 1.96 -3.48 -17.50
CA LEU A 108 2.58 -4.02 -16.29
C LEU A 108 4.10 -3.76 -16.26
N VAL A 109 4.81 -3.92 -17.38
CA VAL A 109 6.26 -3.68 -17.48
C VAL A 109 6.64 -2.25 -17.09
N PRO A 110 6.05 -1.18 -17.69
CA PRO A 110 6.37 0.19 -17.29
C PRO A 110 5.93 0.48 -15.85
N ALA A 111 4.82 -0.10 -15.38
CA ALA A 111 4.40 0.05 -13.98
C ALA A 111 5.40 -0.58 -12.99
N ILE A 112 5.89 -1.79 -13.27
CA ILE A 112 6.92 -2.47 -12.47
C ILE A 112 8.21 -1.67 -12.51
N PHE A 113 8.62 -1.18 -13.68
CA PHE A 113 9.84 -0.39 -13.81
C PHE A 113 9.76 0.90 -12.99
N ASN A 114 8.64 1.62 -13.08
CA ASN A 114 8.39 2.83 -12.29
C ASN A 114 8.41 2.55 -10.78
N SER A 115 7.73 1.49 -10.33
CA SER A 115 7.71 1.09 -8.92
C SER A 115 9.10 0.64 -8.43
N GLY A 116 9.83 -0.11 -9.26
CA GLY A 116 11.19 -0.55 -8.98
C GLY A 116 12.16 0.62 -8.83
N LEU A 117 12.08 1.62 -9.71
CA LEU A 117 12.88 2.83 -9.60
C LEU A 117 12.62 3.59 -8.29
N ALA A 118 11.36 3.70 -7.86
CA ALA A 118 11.03 4.31 -6.57
C ALA A 118 11.65 3.56 -5.38
N GLN A 119 11.66 2.22 -5.42
CA GLN A 119 12.30 1.41 -4.39
C GLN A 119 13.83 1.52 -4.41
N ILE A 120 14.43 1.62 -5.60
CA ILE A 120 15.88 1.85 -5.74
C ILE A 120 16.26 3.21 -5.14
N ALA A 121 15.46 4.25 -5.36
CA ALA A 121 15.68 5.56 -4.75
C ALA A 121 15.66 5.48 -3.22
N SER A 122 14.61 4.87 -2.65
CA SER A 122 14.49 4.71 -1.20
C SER A 122 15.63 3.85 -0.62
N PHE A 123 16.02 2.78 -1.30
CA PHE A 123 17.16 1.95 -0.89
C PHE A 123 18.47 2.74 -0.90
N THR A 124 18.68 3.56 -1.92
CA THR A 124 19.85 4.42 -2.06
C THR A 124 19.91 5.43 -0.92
N ASP A 125 18.78 6.08 -0.60
CA ASP A 125 18.67 7.02 0.53
C ASP A 125 19.01 6.34 1.86
N LEU A 126 18.48 5.14 2.09
CA LEU A 126 18.78 4.35 3.30
C LEU A 126 20.24 3.91 3.35
N CYS A 127 20.86 3.54 2.23
CA CYS A 127 22.28 3.23 2.16
C CYS A 127 23.14 4.43 2.56
N PHE A 128 22.84 5.63 2.04
CA PHE A 128 23.54 6.85 2.44
C PHE A 128 23.27 7.21 3.91
N ALA A 129 22.02 7.13 4.36
CA ALA A 129 21.65 7.42 5.74
C ALA A 129 22.27 6.43 6.75
N SER A 130 22.49 5.17 6.36
CA SER A 130 23.06 4.14 7.24
C SER A 130 24.49 4.43 7.71
N HIS A 131 25.21 5.30 7.00
CA HIS A 131 26.54 5.77 7.40
C HIS A 131 26.50 6.71 8.62
N PHE A 132 25.31 7.25 8.95
CA PHE A 132 25.10 8.08 10.13
C PHE A 132 24.28 7.30 11.17
N ALA A 133 24.78 7.25 12.40
CA ALA A 133 24.11 6.56 13.50
C ALA A 133 22.69 7.11 13.72
N GLY A 134 21.68 6.24 13.67
CA GLY A 134 20.27 6.59 13.89
C GLY A 134 19.56 7.26 12.70
N ALA A 135 20.26 7.73 11.66
CA ALA A 135 19.64 8.42 10.54
C ALA A 135 18.74 7.51 9.69
N ALA A 136 19.14 6.26 9.45
CA ALA A 136 18.32 5.30 8.72
C ALA A 136 16.98 4.97 9.44
N ALA A 137 17.02 4.88 10.77
CA ALA A 137 15.81 4.68 11.57
C ALA A 137 14.92 5.93 11.55
N GLY A 138 15.51 7.12 11.74
CA GLY A 138 14.80 8.40 11.63
C GLY A 138 14.13 8.59 10.27
N LEU A 139 14.82 8.28 9.18
CA LEU A 139 14.27 8.35 7.82
C LEU A 139 13.08 7.40 7.65
N SER A 140 13.18 6.18 8.16
CA SER A 140 12.11 5.17 8.08
C SER A 140 10.87 5.61 8.86
N TYR A 141 11.04 6.17 10.07
CA TYR A 141 9.92 6.68 10.87
C TYR A 141 9.28 7.94 10.26
N ALA A 142 10.10 8.85 9.72
CA ALA A 142 9.61 10.01 9.01
C ALA A 142 8.77 9.60 7.78
N PHE A 143 9.21 8.58 7.03
CA PHE A 143 8.47 8.07 5.89
C PHE A 143 7.08 7.53 6.29
N LEU A 144 6.97 6.84 7.43
CA LEU A 144 5.67 6.39 7.96
C LEU A 144 4.75 7.56 8.31
N LEU A 145 5.29 8.63 8.90
CA LEU A 145 4.50 9.83 9.20
C LEU A 145 3.98 10.54 7.94
N VAL A 146 4.76 10.54 6.86
CA VAL A 146 4.35 11.12 5.57
C VAL A 146 3.32 10.26 4.86
N MET A 147 3.40 8.94 5.01
CA MET A 147 2.47 7.99 4.39
C MET A 147 1.02 8.16 4.87
N ALA A 148 0.80 8.50 6.14
CA ALA A 148 -0.54 8.65 6.71
C ALA A 148 -1.39 9.76 6.02
N PRO A 149 -0.95 11.03 5.96
CA PRO A 149 -1.68 12.06 5.24
C PRO A 149 -1.72 11.80 3.73
N LEU A 150 -0.65 11.27 3.14
CA LEU A 150 -0.61 10.94 1.72
C LEU A 150 -1.65 9.88 1.35
N GLY A 151 -1.81 8.84 2.18
CA GLY A 151 -2.80 7.79 1.99
C GLY A 151 -4.24 8.32 2.08
N LEU A 152 -4.52 9.18 3.06
CA LEU A 152 -5.81 9.85 3.19
C LEU A 152 -6.12 10.72 1.96
N LEU A 153 -5.18 11.57 1.55
CA LEU A 153 -5.35 12.44 0.37
C LEU A 153 -5.54 11.63 -0.91
N SER A 154 -4.75 10.57 -1.09
CA SER A 154 -4.88 9.65 -2.21
C SER A 154 -6.30 9.08 -2.29
N SER A 155 -6.85 8.60 -1.17
CA SER A 155 -8.21 8.05 -1.14
C SER A 155 -9.31 9.08 -1.41
N ILE A 156 -9.19 10.29 -0.87
CA ILE A 156 -10.21 11.35 -0.99
C ILE A 156 -10.21 11.99 -2.38
N VAL A 157 -9.03 12.14 -2.99
CA VAL A 157 -8.89 12.83 -4.28
C VAL A 157 -9.08 11.85 -5.44
N ILE A 158 -8.41 10.70 -5.43
CA ILE A 158 -8.37 9.82 -6.60
C ILE A 158 -9.73 9.15 -6.83
N LEU A 159 -10.41 8.72 -5.78
CA LEU A 159 -11.67 7.97 -5.89
C LEU A 159 -12.79 8.75 -6.63
N PRO A 160 -13.01 10.06 -6.37
CA PRO A 160 -13.96 10.85 -7.16
C PRO A 160 -13.39 11.43 -8.48
N LEU A 161 -12.07 11.68 -8.59
CA LEU A 161 -11.50 12.25 -9.81
C LEU A 161 -11.32 11.21 -10.93
N LEU A 162 -11.00 9.97 -10.60
CA LEU A 162 -10.79 8.91 -11.59
C LEU A 162 -12.03 8.63 -12.48
N PRO A 163 -13.26 8.44 -11.95
CA PRO A 163 -14.43 8.21 -12.79
C PRO A 163 -14.82 9.46 -13.60
N THR A 164 -14.60 10.66 -13.06
CA THR A 164 -14.89 11.90 -13.79
C THR A 164 -13.92 12.12 -14.94
N PHE A 165 -12.64 11.80 -14.79
CA PHE A 165 -11.67 11.84 -15.90
C PHE A 165 -11.92 10.74 -16.93
N SER A 166 -12.18 9.51 -16.50
CA SER A 166 -12.49 8.39 -17.41
C SER A 166 -13.74 8.67 -18.26
N GLY A 167 -14.77 9.30 -17.66
CA GLY A 167 -15.96 9.73 -18.39
C GLY A 167 -15.68 10.84 -19.41
N LEU A 168 -14.89 11.86 -19.04
CA LEU A 168 -14.62 13.02 -19.90
C LEU A 168 -13.72 12.71 -21.09
N ILE A 169 -12.81 11.73 -20.94
CA ILE A 169 -11.97 11.23 -22.04
C ILE A 169 -12.83 10.54 -23.11
N LYS A 170 -13.88 9.81 -22.71
CA LYS A 170 -14.82 9.15 -23.65
C LYS A 170 -15.68 10.13 -24.44
N THR A 171 -15.92 11.33 -23.93
CA THR A 171 -16.74 12.36 -24.58
C THR A 171 -15.92 13.39 -25.38
N GLU A 172 -14.60 13.18 -25.54
CA GLU A 172 -13.65 14.08 -26.25
C GLU A 172 -13.68 15.57 -25.82
N SER A 173 -14.20 15.85 -24.62
CA SER A 173 -14.39 17.22 -24.12
C SER A 173 -13.12 17.79 -23.46
N TRP A 174 -12.06 17.92 -24.26
CA TRP A 174 -10.71 18.35 -23.82
C TRP A 174 -10.65 19.64 -23.00
N PRO A 175 -11.38 20.73 -23.32
CA PRO A 175 -11.34 21.96 -22.52
C PRO A 175 -11.85 21.75 -21.10
N THR A 176 -12.96 20.99 -20.98
CA THR A 176 -13.58 20.65 -19.70
C THR A 176 -12.67 19.74 -18.86
N LEU A 177 -11.94 18.83 -19.51
CA LEU A 177 -10.96 17.97 -18.85
C LEU A 177 -9.83 18.79 -18.21
N VAL A 178 -9.24 19.73 -18.96
CA VAL A 178 -8.17 20.62 -18.47
C VAL A 178 -8.65 21.45 -17.29
N GLU A 179 -9.86 22.02 -17.35
CA GLU A 179 -10.41 22.80 -16.24
C GLU A 179 -10.61 21.94 -14.99
N LYS A 180 -11.11 20.71 -15.13
CA LYS A 180 -11.26 19.80 -13.98
C LYS A 180 -9.93 19.34 -13.40
N ILE A 181 -8.92 19.09 -14.24
CA ILE A 181 -7.56 18.78 -13.76
C ILE A 181 -7.00 19.96 -12.96
N ASN A 182 -7.11 21.19 -13.48
CA ASN A 182 -6.64 22.38 -12.76
C ASN A 182 -7.37 22.57 -11.42
N ARG A 183 -8.69 22.36 -11.37
CA ARG A 183 -9.44 22.41 -10.11
C ARG A 183 -9.02 21.28 -9.15
N GLY A 184 -8.75 20.09 -9.67
CA GLY A 184 -8.23 18.96 -8.90
C GLY A 184 -6.88 19.27 -8.26
N VAL A 185 -5.94 19.78 -9.06
CA VAL A 185 -4.61 20.21 -8.57
C VAL A 185 -4.73 21.33 -7.56
N LEU A 186 -5.59 22.32 -7.80
CA LEU A 186 -5.82 23.42 -6.85
C LEU A 186 -6.38 22.90 -5.53
N LEU A 187 -7.33 21.95 -5.57
CA LEU A 187 -7.87 21.30 -4.38
C LEU A 187 -6.79 20.53 -3.62
N CYS A 188 -5.94 19.77 -4.33
CA CYS A 188 -4.78 19.11 -3.71
C CYS A 188 -3.85 20.12 -3.02
N MET A 189 -3.53 21.25 -3.68
CA MET A 189 -2.67 22.28 -3.10
C MET A 189 -3.29 22.93 -1.86
N VAL A 190 -4.59 23.24 -1.91
CA VAL A 190 -5.33 23.83 -0.79
C VAL A 190 -5.35 22.91 0.43
N VAL A 191 -5.36 21.58 0.24
CA VAL A 191 -5.32 20.63 1.35
C VAL A 191 -3.88 20.31 1.79
N LEU A 192 -2.92 20.22 0.87
CA LEU A 192 -1.53 19.91 1.18
C LEU A 192 -0.83 21.04 1.93
N LEU A 193 -1.05 22.31 1.56
CA LEU A 193 -0.42 23.46 2.21
C LEU A 193 -0.65 23.52 3.73
N PRO A 194 -1.87 23.40 4.26
CA PRO A 194 -2.09 23.39 5.70
C PRO A 194 -1.49 22.15 6.36
N ILE A 195 -1.53 20.98 5.72
CA ILE A 195 -0.89 19.76 6.26
C ILE A 195 0.62 19.97 6.41
N ILE A 196 1.27 20.52 5.39
CA ILE A 196 2.71 20.83 5.42
C ILE A 196 3.01 21.87 6.51
N SER A 197 2.18 22.90 6.64
CA SER A 197 2.32 23.93 7.68
C SER A 197 2.22 23.34 9.09
N VAL A 198 1.25 22.47 9.35
CA VAL A 198 1.08 21.80 10.65
C VAL A 198 2.22 20.82 10.90
N MET A 199 2.56 19.95 9.94
CA MET A 199 3.63 18.96 10.08
C MET A 199 5.00 19.63 10.33
N SER A 200 5.27 20.77 9.69
CA SER A 200 6.53 21.51 9.88
C SER A 200 6.56 22.29 11.19
N SER A 201 5.47 22.97 11.56
CA SER A 201 5.42 23.76 12.80
C SER A 201 5.35 22.89 14.06
N LEU A 202 4.72 21.71 13.98
CA LEU A 202 4.58 20.76 15.09
C LEU A 202 5.52 19.55 14.96
N ALA A 203 6.59 19.63 14.17
CA ALA A 203 7.51 18.51 13.96
C ALA A 203 8.05 17.95 15.29
N ASP A 204 8.62 18.81 16.14
CA ASP A 204 9.16 18.41 17.46
C ASP A 204 8.10 17.79 18.39
N PRO A 205 6.93 18.41 18.65
CA PRO A 205 5.94 17.80 19.53
C PRO A 205 5.35 16.50 18.98
N ILE A 206 5.19 16.37 17.65
CA ILE A 206 4.72 15.12 17.04
C ILE A 206 5.71 13.99 17.32
N ILE A 207 7.01 14.25 17.13
CA ILE A 207 8.06 13.25 17.37
C ILE A 207 8.06 12.83 18.84
N ARG A 208 7.99 13.79 19.78
CA ARG A 208 7.96 13.46 21.21
C ARG A 208 6.75 12.62 21.60
N VAL A 209 5.54 12.98 21.14
CA VAL A 209 4.32 12.25 21.52
C VAL A 209 4.27 10.83 20.96
N LEU A 210 4.85 10.59 19.78
CA LEU A 210 4.79 9.30 19.11
C LEU A 210 5.95 8.35 19.47
N PHE A 211 7.13 8.89 19.77
CA PHE A 211 8.35 8.09 19.91
C PHE A 211 9.06 8.22 21.27
N GLU A 212 8.73 9.21 22.11
CA GLU A 212 9.22 9.32 23.50
C GLU A 212 8.14 8.88 24.50
#